data_AF-A0A2M7INW3-F1
#
_entry.id   AF-A0A2M7INW3-F1
#
_cell.length_a   1.000
_cell.length_b   1.000
_cell.length_c   1.000
_cell.angle_alpha   90.00
_cell.angle_beta   90.00
_cell.angle_gamma   90.00
#
_symmetry.space_group_name_H-M   'P 1'
#
loop_
_entity.id
_entity.type
_entity.pdbx_description
1 polymer ?
#
loop_
_entity_poly.entity_id
_entity_poly.type
_entity_poly.pdbx_seq_one_letter_code
_entity_poly.pdbx_strand_id
1 'polypeptide(L)'
;MESPIIKILIPAIVAFIVGILITPILTHYLYKYKVWKKQSGKTALDGKVATEFNRLKGEDELKTPRMGGIVIWGSVIITLIILYFVSFFFPNNSIGGLFFLSRSQTWIPFSVLLIGAMIGFLNDYYDVIHGGKGLKLSVRLSIIALLSGTIGWWFFIKLGIDQIGIPFYPALEIGWLIIPF
;
A
#
# COMPACT_ATOMS: atom_id res chain seq x y z
N MET A 1 -16.49 8.07 -27.40
CA MET A 1 -15.96 8.61 -26.14
C MET A 1 -16.02 7.50 -25.10
N GLU A 2 -14.88 6.96 -24.72
CA GLU A 2 -14.78 6.03 -23.59
C GLU A 2 -15.28 6.74 -22.33
N SER A 3 -16.26 6.17 -21.62
CA SER A 3 -16.72 6.75 -20.36
C SER A 3 -15.60 6.66 -19.31
N PRO A 4 -15.26 7.75 -18.58
CA PRO A 4 -14.29 7.71 -17.47
C PRO A 4 -14.58 6.62 -16.45
N ILE A 5 -15.86 6.24 -16.29
CA ILE A 5 -16.32 5.18 -15.41
C ILE A 5 -15.71 3.83 -15.81
N ILE A 6 -15.65 3.53 -17.12
CA ILE A 6 -15.12 2.27 -17.64
C ILE A 6 -13.62 2.14 -17.33
N LYS A 7 -12.88 3.23 -17.48
CA LYS A 7 -11.44 3.28 -17.21
C LYS A 7 -11.07 3.11 -15.73
N ILE A 8 -12.03 3.31 -14.83
CA ILE A 8 -11.83 3.10 -13.38
C ILE A 8 -12.35 1.73 -12.98
N LEU A 9 -13.57 1.39 -13.40
CA LEU A 9 -14.30 0.22 -12.91
C LEU A 9 -13.75 -1.08 -13.50
N ILE A 10 -13.33 -1.12 -14.76
CA ILE A 10 -12.74 -2.32 -15.34
C ILE A 10 -11.41 -2.68 -14.64
N PRO A 11 -10.40 -1.79 -14.53
CA PRO A 11 -9.18 -2.13 -13.81
C PRO A 11 -9.43 -2.52 -12.35
N ALA A 12 -10.40 -1.91 -11.68
CA ALA A 12 -10.78 -2.28 -10.31
C ALA A 12 -11.36 -3.70 -10.22
N ILE A 13 -12.28 -4.07 -11.13
CA ILE A 13 -12.82 -5.44 -11.19
C ILE A 13 -11.71 -6.45 -11.52
N VAL A 14 -10.83 -6.13 -12.47
CA VAL A 14 -9.71 -7.01 -12.82
C VAL A 14 -8.79 -7.21 -11.62
N ALA A 15 -8.44 -6.15 -10.88
CA ALA A 15 -7.65 -6.25 -9.66
C ALA A 15 -8.34 -7.09 -8.58
N PHE A 16 -9.65 -6.94 -8.41
CA PHE A 16 -10.43 -7.74 -7.47
C PHE A 16 -10.41 -9.23 -7.84
N ILE A 17 -10.68 -9.57 -9.11
CA ILE A 17 -10.66 -10.95 -9.60
C ILE A 17 -9.26 -11.55 -9.43
N VAL A 18 -8.22 -10.83 -9.85
CA VAL A 18 -6.82 -11.25 -9.66
C VAL A 18 -6.53 -11.50 -8.18
N GLY A 19 -6.96 -10.60 -7.30
CA GLY A 19 -6.82 -10.74 -5.84
C GLY A 19 -7.43 -12.04 -5.32
N ILE A 20 -8.66 -12.37 -5.74
CA ILE A 20 -9.32 -13.63 -5.37
C ILE A 20 -8.51 -14.83 -5.90
N LEU A 21 -8.06 -14.79 -7.15
CA LEU A 21 -7.35 -15.90 -7.79
C LEU A 21 -5.96 -16.17 -7.15
N ILE A 22 -5.24 -15.13 -6.74
CA ILE A 22 -3.93 -15.29 -6.10
C ILE A 22 -4.02 -15.69 -4.62
N THR A 23 -5.13 -15.37 -3.95
CA THR A 23 -5.34 -15.64 -2.53
C THR A 23 -5.15 -17.11 -2.13
N PRO A 24 -5.74 -18.13 -2.80
CA PRO A 24 -5.55 -19.52 -2.42
C PRO A 24 -4.09 -19.98 -2.55
N ILE A 25 -3.38 -19.51 -3.58
CA ILE A 25 -1.96 -19.83 -3.79
C ILE A 25 -1.12 -19.21 -2.67
N LEU A 26 -1.32 -17.91 -2.40
CA LEU A 26 -0.57 -17.21 -1.37
C LEU A 26 -0.83 -17.80 0.02
N THR A 27 -2.11 -17.98 0.38
CA THR A 27 -2.48 -18.54 1.69
C THR A 27 -1.91 -19.93 1.89
N HIS A 28 -1.92 -20.80 0.86
CA HIS A 28 -1.27 -22.11 0.94
C HIS A 28 0.20 -21.99 1.39
N TYR A 29 0.99 -21.11 0.77
CA TYR A 29 2.38 -20.90 1.16
C TYR A 29 2.54 -20.24 2.54
N LEU A 30 1.70 -19.27 2.88
CA LEU A 30 1.73 -18.62 4.19
C LEU A 30 1.46 -19.62 5.33
N TYR A 31 0.51 -20.54 5.13
CA TYR A 31 0.24 -21.64 6.07
C TYR A 31 1.36 -22.68 6.07
N LYS A 32 1.86 -23.08 4.89
CA LYS A 32 2.94 -24.07 4.75
C LYS A 32 4.22 -23.64 5.48
N TYR A 33 4.62 -22.38 5.33
CA TYR A 33 5.79 -21.82 6.01
C TYR A 33 5.50 -21.27 7.41
N LYS A 34 4.25 -21.42 7.89
CA LYS A 34 3.81 -21.00 9.22
C LYS A 34 4.18 -19.54 9.50
N VAL A 35 3.91 -18.66 8.54
CA VAL A 35 4.25 -17.23 8.57
C VAL A 35 3.25 -16.49 9.47
N TRP A 36 3.30 -16.77 10.76
CA TRP A 36 2.45 -16.16 11.79
C TRP A 36 3.28 -15.75 12.99
N LYS A 37 2.68 -14.97 13.89
CA LYS A 37 3.37 -14.49 15.10
C LYS A 37 3.73 -15.67 15.98
N LYS A 38 5.00 -15.78 16.39
CA LYS A 38 5.49 -16.89 17.22
C LYS A 38 5.30 -16.65 18.73
N GLN A 39 5.07 -15.40 19.13
CA GLN A 39 4.86 -15.03 20.53
C GLN A 39 3.54 -14.27 20.67
N SER A 40 2.71 -14.70 21.61
CA SER A 40 1.47 -14.02 21.92
C SER A 40 1.74 -12.83 22.85
N GLY A 41 0.92 -11.80 22.73
CA GLY A 41 0.91 -10.68 23.65
C GLY A 41 1.40 -9.38 23.04
N LYS A 42 0.87 -8.28 23.57
CA LYS A 42 1.39 -6.93 23.33
C LYS A 42 1.68 -6.24 24.66
N THR A 43 2.77 -5.49 24.68
CA THR A 43 2.96 -4.41 25.65
C THR A 43 2.24 -3.17 25.12
N ALA A 44 1.49 -2.50 25.98
CA ALA A 44 0.86 -1.24 25.69
C ALA A 44 1.94 -0.13 25.53
N LEU A 45 1.52 1.00 24.96
CA LEU A 45 2.41 2.14 24.70
C LEU A 45 3.02 2.74 25.98
N ASP A 46 2.41 2.47 27.13
CA ASP A 46 2.88 2.85 28.47
C ASP A 46 3.86 1.82 29.09
N GLY A 47 4.21 0.77 28.34
CA GLY A 47 5.11 -0.30 28.77
C GLY A 47 4.45 -1.40 29.63
N LYS A 48 3.16 -1.28 29.96
CA LYS A 48 2.43 -2.31 30.72
C LYS A 48 1.96 -3.44 29.82
N VAL A 49 1.69 -4.61 30.38
CA VAL A 49 1.11 -5.72 29.62
C VAL A 49 -0.32 -5.34 29.21
N ALA A 50 -0.65 -5.45 27.93
CA ALA A 50 -2.00 -5.17 27.43
C ALA A 50 -2.95 -6.32 27.81
N THR A 51 -3.40 -6.34 29.06
CA THR A 51 -4.20 -7.43 29.67
C THR A 51 -5.46 -7.76 28.88
N GLU A 52 -6.28 -6.76 28.52
CA GLU A 52 -7.52 -7.00 27.76
C GLU A 52 -7.27 -7.44 26.32
N PHE A 53 -6.20 -6.93 25.68
CA PHE A 53 -5.84 -7.36 24.33
C PHE A 53 -5.37 -8.83 24.32
N ASN A 54 -4.57 -9.21 25.30
CA ASN A 54 -4.04 -10.57 25.42
C ASN A 54 -5.16 -11.56 25.80
N ARG A 55 -6.12 -11.16 26.64
CA ARG A 55 -7.28 -11.96 27.01
C ARG A 55 -8.18 -12.29 25.82
N LEU A 56 -8.39 -11.33 24.92
CA LEU A 56 -9.35 -11.46 23.81
C LEU A 56 -8.73 -11.98 22.51
N LYS A 57 -7.45 -11.73 22.24
CA LYS A 57 -6.80 -12.05 20.95
C LYS A 57 -5.48 -12.81 21.07
N GLY A 58 -5.04 -13.14 22.27
CA GLY A 58 -3.72 -13.73 22.49
C GLY A 58 -3.50 -15.04 21.74
N GLU A 59 -4.45 -15.98 21.81
CA GLU A 59 -4.29 -17.31 21.22
C GLU A 59 -4.49 -17.34 19.70
N ASP A 60 -5.36 -16.49 19.17
CA ASP A 60 -5.68 -16.44 17.74
C ASP A 60 -4.56 -15.79 16.90
N GLU A 61 -3.78 -14.88 17.51
CA GLU A 61 -2.58 -14.30 16.87
C GLU A 61 -1.52 -15.36 16.52
N LEU A 62 -1.56 -16.53 17.17
CA LEU A 62 -0.61 -17.62 16.95
C LEU A 62 -0.98 -18.56 15.79
N LYS A 63 -2.22 -18.45 15.27
CA LYS A 63 -2.77 -19.39 14.27
C LYS A 63 -3.07 -18.74 12.92
N THR A 64 -3.08 -17.41 12.85
CA THR A 64 -3.46 -16.67 11.66
C THR A 64 -2.22 -16.16 10.91
N PRO A 65 -2.06 -16.47 9.61
CA PRO A 65 -0.91 -15.98 8.86
C PRO A 65 -0.87 -14.45 8.77
N ARG A 66 0.34 -13.91 8.77
CA ARG A 66 0.63 -12.49 8.52
C ARG A 66 1.12 -12.31 7.09
N MET A 67 1.19 -11.05 6.64
CA MET A 67 1.51 -10.66 5.26
C MET A 67 0.37 -10.81 4.24
N GLY A 68 -0.89 -10.79 4.67
CA GLY A 68 -2.04 -10.74 3.76
C GLY A 68 -2.03 -9.52 2.82
N GLY A 69 -1.31 -8.45 3.18
CA GLY A 69 -1.09 -7.28 2.32
C GLY A 69 -0.47 -7.60 0.96
N ILE A 70 0.21 -8.75 0.81
CA ILE A 70 0.74 -9.24 -0.49
C ILE A 70 -0.37 -9.40 -1.52
N VAL A 71 -1.59 -9.80 -1.10
CA VAL A 71 -2.74 -9.88 -2.02
C VAL A 71 -3.07 -8.51 -2.61
N ILE A 72 -2.95 -7.45 -1.82
CA ILE A 72 -3.34 -6.09 -2.24
C ILE A 72 -2.35 -5.57 -3.27
N TRP A 73 -1.07 -5.43 -2.90
CA TRP A 73 -0.09 -4.86 -3.83
C TRP A 73 0.24 -5.82 -4.98
N GLY A 74 0.21 -7.14 -4.72
CA GLY A 74 0.43 -8.15 -5.75
C GLY A 74 -0.67 -8.15 -6.81
N SER A 75 -1.95 -8.01 -6.41
CA SER A 75 -3.04 -7.93 -7.38
C SER A 75 -2.93 -6.67 -8.26
N VAL A 76 -2.60 -5.51 -7.67
CA VAL A 76 -2.38 -4.28 -8.43
C VAL A 76 -1.24 -4.42 -9.45
N ILE A 77 -0.10 -5.00 -9.07
CA ILE A 77 1.03 -5.22 -9.98
C ILE A 77 0.63 -6.17 -11.12
N ILE A 78 0.01 -7.30 -10.79
CA ILE A 78 -0.40 -8.28 -11.80
C ILE A 78 -1.42 -7.67 -12.76
N THR A 79 -2.41 -6.93 -12.26
CA THR A 79 -3.37 -6.19 -13.10
C THR A 79 -2.68 -5.18 -14.00
N LEU A 80 -1.70 -4.44 -13.48
CA LEU A 80 -0.93 -3.48 -14.28
C LEU A 80 -0.16 -4.19 -15.40
N ILE A 81 0.46 -5.34 -15.13
CA ILE A 81 1.14 -6.16 -16.13
C ILE A 81 0.15 -6.67 -17.18
N ILE A 82 -1.01 -7.19 -16.78
CA ILE A 82 -2.05 -7.66 -17.70
C ILE A 82 -2.50 -6.52 -18.62
N LEU A 83 -2.85 -5.37 -18.05
CA LEU A 83 -3.32 -4.22 -18.82
C LEU A 83 -2.22 -3.62 -19.71
N TYR A 84 -0.96 -3.69 -19.28
CA TYR A 84 0.19 -3.33 -20.10
C TYR A 84 0.28 -4.20 -21.35
N PHE A 85 0.19 -5.53 -21.21
CA PHE A 85 0.18 -6.44 -22.36
C PHE A 85 -1.03 -6.18 -23.27
N VAL A 86 -2.21 -5.96 -22.70
CA VAL A 86 -3.40 -5.61 -23.48
C VAL A 86 -3.20 -4.31 -24.27
N SER A 87 -2.63 -3.27 -23.65
CA SER A 87 -2.30 -2.02 -24.33
C SER A 87 -1.24 -2.19 -25.42
N PHE A 88 -0.30 -3.13 -25.25
CA PHE A 88 0.73 -3.43 -26.24
C PHE A 88 0.15 -4.12 -27.48
N PHE A 89 -0.76 -5.08 -27.30
CA PHE A 89 -1.40 -5.79 -28.43
C PHE A 89 -2.54 -4.99 -29.09
N PHE A 90 -3.19 -4.07 -28.36
CA PHE A 90 -4.33 -3.28 -28.84
C PHE A 90 -4.16 -1.77 -28.62
N PRO A 91 -3.10 -1.13 -29.16
CA PRO A 91 -2.74 0.26 -28.83
C PRO A 91 -3.78 1.30 -29.28
N ASN A 92 -4.51 1.04 -30.37
CA ASN A 92 -5.48 1.99 -30.94
C ASN A 92 -6.94 1.68 -30.56
N ASN A 93 -7.15 0.74 -29.62
CA ASN A 93 -8.48 0.34 -29.20
C ASN A 93 -8.80 0.89 -27.81
N SER A 94 -10.08 1.10 -27.55
CA SER A 94 -10.66 1.40 -26.24
C SER A 94 -10.07 0.58 -25.10
N ILE A 95 -9.90 -0.73 -25.34
CA ILE A 95 -9.38 -1.69 -24.37
C ILE A 95 -7.91 -1.40 -24.01
N GLY A 96 -7.09 -0.92 -24.94
CA GLY A 96 -5.72 -0.51 -24.66
C GLY A 96 -5.67 0.73 -23.75
N GLY A 97 -6.67 1.60 -23.84
CA GLY A 97 -6.85 2.77 -22.98
C GLY A 97 -7.19 2.47 -21.51
N LEU A 98 -7.33 1.19 -21.14
CA LEU A 98 -7.49 0.74 -19.75
C LEU A 98 -6.17 0.73 -18.97
N PHE A 99 -5.03 0.73 -19.65
CA PHE A 99 -3.74 0.87 -18.99
C PHE A 99 -3.63 2.25 -18.34
N PHE A 100 -3.49 2.26 -17.01
CA PHE A 100 -3.66 3.47 -16.21
C PHE A 100 -2.35 4.02 -15.62
N LEU A 101 -1.20 3.39 -15.87
CA LEU A 101 0.08 3.89 -15.35
C LEU A 101 0.56 5.07 -16.21
N SER A 102 0.55 6.27 -15.63
CA SER A 102 0.92 7.51 -16.31
C SER A 102 1.78 8.39 -15.40
N ARG A 103 2.76 9.08 -16.02
CA ARG A 103 3.68 9.97 -15.30
C ARG A 103 2.96 11.13 -14.61
N SER A 104 1.87 11.62 -15.20
CA SER A 104 1.14 12.79 -14.72
C SER A 104 0.13 12.47 -13.61
N GLN A 105 -0.30 11.21 -13.45
CA GLN A 105 -1.41 10.89 -12.54
C GLN A 105 -1.07 9.79 -11.54
N THR A 106 -0.65 8.61 -12.02
CA THR A 106 -0.65 7.39 -11.20
C THR A 106 0.74 6.90 -10.84
N TRP A 107 1.81 7.48 -11.42
CA TRP A 107 3.18 7.07 -11.10
C TRP A 107 3.52 7.29 -9.63
N ILE A 108 3.20 8.45 -9.06
CA ILE A 108 3.46 8.73 -7.65
C ILE A 108 2.66 7.79 -6.75
N PRO A 109 1.31 7.68 -6.88
CA PRO A 109 0.53 6.73 -6.08
C PRO A 109 1.06 5.28 -6.17
N PHE A 110 1.43 4.83 -7.36
CA PHE A 110 1.97 3.48 -7.56
C PHE A 110 3.33 3.28 -6.88
N SER A 111 4.26 4.22 -7.02
CA SER A 111 5.55 4.15 -6.35
C SER A 111 5.41 4.16 -4.83
N VAL A 112 4.52 4.99 -4.29
CA VAL A 112 4.23 5.05 -2.85
C VAL A 112 3.63 3.74 -2.35
N LEU A 113 2.68 3.15 -3.10
CA LEU A 113 2.14 1.84 -2.79
C LEU A 113 3.24 0.77 -2.73
N LEU A 114 4.15 0.73 -3.71
CA LEU A 114 5.24 -0.24 -3.73
C LEU A 114 6.21 -0.07 -2.56
N ILE A 115 6.66 1.16 -2.30
CA ILE A 115 7.61 1.43 -1.21
C ILE A 115 6.95 1.11 0.15
N GLY A 116 5.71 1.57 0.36
CA GLY A 116 4.94 1.27 1.57
C GLY A 116 4.70 -0.24 1.75
N ALA A 117 4.37 -0.95 0.67
CA ALA A 117 4.21 -2.40 0.69
C ALA A 117 5.52 -3.13 1.04
N MET A 118 6.66 -2.70 0.49
CA MET A 118 7.97 -3.25 0.83
C MET A 118 8.31 -3.03 2.31
N ILE A 119 8.13 -1.81 2.82
CA ILE A 119 8.39 -1.50 4.24
C ILE A 119 7.48 -2.33 5.15
N GLY A 120 6.19 -2.42 4.81
CA GLY A 120 5.21 -3.22 5.56
C GLY A 120 5.57 -4.71 5.56
N PHE A 121 5.95 -5.25 4.40
CA PHE A 121 6.40 -6.63 4.26
C PHE A 121 7.67 -6.91 5.07
N LEU A 122 8.67 -6.02 5.00
CA LEU A 122 9.89 -6.14 5.80
C LEU A 122 9.61 -6.09 7.30
N ASN A 123 8.69 -5.22 7.74
CA ASN A 123 8.28 -5.15 9.13
C ASN A 123 7.59 -6.45 9.57
N ASP A 124 6.65 -6.98 8.79
CA ASP A 124 5.97 -8.25 9.08
C ASP A 124 6.96 -9.41 9.11
N TYR A 125 7.93 -9.43 8.19
CA TYR A 125 8.98 -10.45 8.11
C TYR A 125 9.89 -10.40 9.33
N TYR A 126 10.35 -9.20 9.69
CA TYR A 126 11.17 -9.00 10.89
C TYR A 126 10.40 -9.44 12.15
N ASP A 127 9.10 -9.17 12.21
CA ASP A 127 8.27 -9.53 13.35
C ASP A 127 8.02 -11.03 13.49
N VAL A 128 7.96 -11.76 12.38
CA VAL A 128 7.85 -13.23 12.36
C VAL A 128 9.17 -13.89 12.80
N ILE A 129 10.33 -13.35 12.40
CA ILE A 129 11.64 -13.90 12.73
C ILE A 129 12.10 -13.54 14.15
N HIS A 130 11.89 -12.29 14.57
CA HIS A 130 12.43 -11.77 15.85
C HIS A 130 11.40 -11.77 16.98
N GLY A 131 10.36 -12.60 16.87
CA GLY A 131 9.45 -12.89 17.98
C GLY A 131 8.62 -11.69 18.46
N GLY A 132 8.07 -10.88 17.56
CA GLY A 132 7.06 -9.88 17.96
C GLY A 132 7.60 -8.48 18.33
N LYS A 133 8.90 -8.22 18.22
CA LYS A 133 9.48 -6.90 18.54
C LYS A 133 9.30 -5.85 17.42
N GLY A 134 8.98 -6.27 16.19
CA GLY A 134 8.80 -5.41 15.02
C GLY A 134 9.91 -4.38 14.78
N LEU A 135 9.70 -3.45 13.86
CA LEU A 135 10.53 -2.25 13.77
C LEU A 135 10.23 -1.31 14.94
N LYS A 136 11.24 -0.66 15.51
CA LYS A 136 11.06 0.39 16.54
C LYS A 136 10.14 1.49 16.01
N LEU A 137 9.28 2.05 16.87
CA LEU A 137 8.35 3.12 16.49
C LEU A 137 9.07 4.32 15.87
N SER A 138 10.21 4.71 16.45
CA SER A 138 11.04 5.81 15.91
C SER A 138 11.47 5.55 14.47
N VAL A 139 11.92 4.34 14.15
CA VAL A 139 12.32 3.95 12.78
C VAL A 139 11.14 4.02 11.82
N ARG A 140 9.95 3.55 12.23
CA ARG A 140 8.74 3.63 11.39
C ARG A 140 8.36 5.08 11.10
N LEU A 141 8.35 5.93 12.12
CA LEU A 141 8.04 7.36 11.97
C LEU A 141 9.07 8.07 11.09
N SER A 142 10.37 7.76 11.27
CA SER A 142 11.42 8.32 10.41
C SER A 142 11.26 7.90 8.95
N ILE A 143 10.91 6.64 8.67
CA ILE A 143 10.66 6.18 7.30
C ILE A 143 9.44 6.88 6.69
N ILE A 144 8.35 7.00 7.45
CA ILE A 144 7.12 7.69 6.99
C ILE A 144 7.42 9.17 6.71
N ALA A 145 8.11 9.86 7.62
CA ALA A 145 8.46 11.28 7.46
C ALA A 145 9.41 11.52 6.27
N LEU A 146 10.39 10.64 6.06
CA LEU A 146 11.29 10.71 4.91
C LEU A 146 10.50 10.51 3.60
N LEU A 147 9.59 9.54 3.58
CA LEU A 147 8.78 9.23 2.42
C LEU A 147 7.81 10.36 2.09
N SER A 148 7.06 10.87 3.08
CA SER A 148 6.15 12.00 2.89
C SER A 148 6.90 13.27 2.46
N GLY A 149 8.04 13.57 3.10
CA GLY A 149 8.87 14.72 2.72
C GLY A 149 9.43 14.61 1.30
N THR A 150 9.83 13.41 0.86
CA THR A 150 10.30 13.19 -0.52
C THR A 150 9.17 13.38 -1.53
N ILE A 151 7.96 12.92 -1.20
CA ILE A 151 6.77 13.12 -2.04
C ILE A 151 6.42 14.61 -2.10
N GLY A 152 6.31 15.29 -0.96
CA GLY A 152 6.01 16.74 -0.89
C GLY A 152 7.03 17.56 -1.68
N TRP A 153 8.33 17.24 -1.55
CA TRP A 153 9.38 17.85 -2.35
C TRP A 153 9.19 17.64 -3.86
N TRP A 154 8.81 16.44 -4.28
CA TRP A 154 8.51 16.16 -5.68
C TRP A 154 7.29 16.95 -6.18
N PHE A 155 6.22 17.01 -5.39
CA PHE A 155 5.03 17.80 -5.71
C PHE A 155 5.36 19.29 -5.89
N PHE A 156 6.18 19.86 -5.00
CA PHE A 156 6.60 21.25 -5.09
C PHE A 156 7.51 21.51 -6.30
N ILE A 157 8.62 20.76 -6.44
CA ILE A 157 9.64 21.06 -7.47
C ILE A 157 9.29 20.53 -8.87
N LYS A 158 8.73 19.31 -8.97
CA LYS A 158 8.49 18.65 -10.26
C LYS A 158 7.10 18.89 -10.81
N LEU A 159 6.10 19.04 -9.94
CA LEU A 159 4.72 19.30 -10.35
C LEU A 159 4.32 20.77 -10.20
N GLY A 160 5.13 21.59 -9.52
CA GLY A 160 4.85 23.03 -9.36
C GLY A 160 3.63 23.29 -8.47
N ILE A 161 3.30 22.37 -7.57
CA ILE A 161 2.16 22.50 -6.68
C ILE A 161 2.62 23.30 -5.45
N ASP A 162 2.06 24.51 -5.31
CA ASP A 162 2.37 25.49 -4.26
C ASP A 162 1.11 26.09 -3.59
N GLN A 163 -0.09 25.63 -3.97
CA GLN A 163 -1.36 26.10 -3.43
C GLN A 163 -2.22 24.93 -2.91
N ILE A 164 -3.07 25.22 -1.91
CA ILE A 164 -4.08 24.29 -1.40
C ILE A 164 -5.49 24.85 -1.67
N GLY A 165 -6.33 24.03 -2.31
CA GLY A 165 -7.75 24.36 -2.51
C GLY A 165 -8.55 24.19 -1.23
N ILE A 166 -9.17 25.27 -0.76
CA ILE A 166 -10.13 25.24 0.34
C ILE A 166 -11.54 25.18 -0.27
N PRO A 167 -12.39 24.19 0.07
CA PRO A 167 -13.74 24.14 -0.44
C PRO A 167 -14.47 25.47 -0.23
N PHE A 168 -15.09 26.00 -1.28
CA PHE A 168 -15.83 27.27 -1.28
C PHE A 168 -14.99 28.55 -1.08
N TYR A 169 -13.66 28.46 -1.02
CA TYR A 169 -12.75 29.61 -0.87
C TYR A 169 -11.69 29.64 -1.98
N PRO A 170 -11.06 30.80 -2.26
CA PRO A 170 -9.88 30.87 -3.11
C PRO A 170 -8.76 29.97 -2.60
N ALA A 171 -7.94 29.46 -3.52
CA ALA A 171 -6.79 28.64 -3.17
C ALA A 171 -5.83 29.45 -2.28
N LEU A 172 -5.38 28.83 -1.20
CA LEU A 172 -4.38 29.41 -0.31
C LEU A 172 -3.00 29.10 -0.86
N GLU A 173 -2.21 30.13 -1.14
CA GLU A 173 -0.80 29.95 -1.50
C GLU A 173 0.01 29.59 -0.25
N ILE A 174 0.64 28.42 -0.29
CA ILE A 174 1.40 27.85 0.83
C ILE A 174 2.91 27.81 0.49
N GLY A 175 3.25 27.75 -0.80
CA GLY A 175 4.63 27.72 -1.26
C GLY A 175 5.35 26.44 -0.82
N TRP A 176 6.59 26.60 -0.34
CA TRP A 176 7.44 25.48 0.08
C TRP A 176 6.88 24.67 1.26
N LEU A 177 5.94 25.25 2.03
CA LEU A 177 5.32 24.58 3.18
C LEU A 177 4.47 23.37 2.79
N ILE A 178 4.23 23.13 1.49
CA ILE A 178 3.65 21.87 0.98
C ILE A 178 4.56 20.65 1.21
N ILE A 179 5.86 20.85 1.42
CA ILE A 179 6.79 19.75 1.65
C ILE A 179 6.60 19.07 3.02
N PRO A 180 6.53 19.81 4.15
CA PRO A 180 6.29 19.22 5.47
C PRO A 180 4.81 19.03 5.83
N PHE A 181 3.87 19.61 5.08
CA PHE A 181 2.43 19.52 5.32
C PHE A 181 1.87 18.14 4.99
#